data_AF-A0A1B0CUM4-F1
#
_entry.id   AF-A0A1B0CUM4-F1
#
_cell.length_a   1.000
_cell.length_b   1.000
_cell.length_c   1.000
_cell.angle_alpha   90.00
_cell.angle_beta   90.00
_cell.angle_gamma   90.00
#
_symmetry.space_group_name_H-M   'P 1'
#
loop_
_entity.id
_entity.type
_entity.pdbx_description
1 polymer ?
#
loop_
_entity_poly.entity_id
_entity_poly.type
_entity_poly.pdbx_seq_one_letter_code
_entity_poly.pdbx_strand_id
1 'polypeptide(L)' 'MPWYALWSDVIKKKVCRYLLQRYLGQFLQEKLSLEQLNVDLYNGKGTVYDVALYSEVSLPYDPFPH' A
#
# COMPACT_ATOMS: atom_id res chain seq x y z
N MET A 1 7.60 24.83 -25.55
CA MET A 1 7.73 23.38 -25.31
C MET A 1 7.42 23.11 -23.84
N PRO A 2 6.34 22.41 -23.46
CA PRO A 2 5.96 22.26 -22.06
C PRO A 2 6.70 21.05 -21.48
N TRP A 3 8.00 21.19 -21.26
CA TRP A 3 8.84 20.15 -20.63
C TRP A 3 8.36 19.80 -19.21
N TYR A 4 7.65 20.72 -18.54
CA TYR A 4 7.01 20.51 -17.24
C TYR A 4 5.87 19.48 -17.25
N ALA A 5 5.18 19.30 -18.39
CA ALA A 5 4.03 18.39 -18.48
C ALA A 5 4.47 16.92 -18.38
N LEU A 6 5.57 16.55 -19.05
CA LEU A 6 6.15 15.20 -18.97
C LEU A 6 6.66 14.85 -17.57
N TRP A 7 7.23 15.83 -16.86
CA TRP A 7 7.64 15.64 -15.47
C TRP A 7 6.46 15.51 -14.51
N SER A 8 5.37 16.23 -14.78
CA SER A 8 4.15 16.18 -13.96
C SER A 8 3.60 14.75 -13.88
N ASP A 9 3.50 14.03 -15.00
CA ASP A 9 2.91 12.69 -15.00
C ASP A 9 3.84 11.63 -14.40
N VAL A 10 5.15 11.75 -14.61
CA VAL A 10 6.15 10.88 -13.97
C VAL A 10 6.20 11.09 -12.46
N ILE A 11 6.15 12.34 -12.00
CA ILE A 11 6.13 12.68 -10.57
C ILE A 11 4.80 12.23 -9.95
N LYS A 12 3.66 12.47 -10.59
CA LYS A 12 2.35 11.99 -10.11
C LYS A 12 2.37 10.47 -9.91
N LYS A 13 2.94 9.71 -10.84
CA LYS A 13 3.02 8.23 -10.72
C LYS A 13 3.86 7.81 -9.53
N LYS A 14 5.02 8.43 -9.35
CA LYS A 14 5.91 8.14 -8.21
C LYS A 14 5.28 8.54 -6.88
N VAL A 15 4.70 9.74 -6.81
CA VAL A 15 4.04 10.26 -5.60
C VAL A 15 2.82 9.43 -5.24
N CYS A 16 1.95 9.10 -6.20
CA CYS A 16 0.76 8.29 -5.94
C CYS A 16 1.14 6.89 -5.44
N ARG A 17 2.11 6.22 -6.09
CA ARG A 17 2.63 4.93 -5.62
C ARG A 17 3.23 5.03 -4.22
N TYR A 18 4.01 6.08 -3.95
CA TYR A 18 4.63 6.27 -2.64
C TYR A 18 3.60 6.56 -1.54
N LEU A 19 2.59 7.39 -1.81
CA LEU A 19 1.51 7.68 -0.86
C LEU A 19 0.70 6.42 -0.54
N LEU A 20 0.34 5.65 -1.56
CA LEU A 20 -0.36 4.38 -1.38
C LEU A 20 0.49 3.37 -0.59
N GLN A 21 1.76 3.23 -0.92
CA GLN A 21 2.69 2.37 -0.17
C GLN A 21 2.79 2.80 1.30
N ARG A 22 2.89 4.11 1.56
CA ARG A 22 2.99 4.66 2.91
C ARG A 22 1.71 4.47 3.71
N TYR A 23 0.55 4.68 3.09
CA TYR A 23 -0.75 4.51 3.74
C TYR A 23 -1.00 3.04 4.07
N LEU A 24 -0.83 2.15 3.10
CA LEU A 24 -1.00 0.71 3.29
C LEU A 24 0.00 0.12 4.28
N GLY A 25 1.23 0.63 4.31
CA GLY A 25 2.24 0.20 5.29
C GLY A 25 1.86 0.42 6.76
N GLN A 26 0.83 1.22 7.07
CA GLN A 26 0.29 1.33 8.43
C GLN A 26 -0.67 0.18 8.80
N PHE A 27 -1.30 -0.43 7.80
CA PHE A 27 -2.27 -1.51 7.98
C PHE A 27 -1.66 -2.90 7.81
N LEU A 28 -0.47 -2.97 7.22
CA LEU A 28 0.21 -4.21 6.87
C LEU A 28 1.27 -4.58 7.90
N GLN A 29 1.36 -5.88 8.18
CA GLN A 29 2.30 -6.44 9.14
C GLN A 29 3.76 -6.24 8.73
N GLU A 30 3.99 -6.15 7.43
CA GLU A 30 5.29 -5.90 6.85
C GLU A 30 5.24 -4.66 5.93
N LYS A 31 6.40 -4.03 5.79
CA LYS A 31 6.55 -2.83 4.97
C LYS A 31 6.33 -3.21 3.50
N LEU A 32 5.15 -2.86 2.96
CA LEU A 32 4.75 -3.14 1.58
C LEU A 32 5.89 -2.85 0.60
N SER A 33 6.38 -3.88 -0.08
CA SER A 33 7.40 -3.73 -1.11
C SER A 33 6.81 -3.00 -2.32
N LEU A 34 7.63 -2.21 -3.03
CA LEU A 34 7.19 -1.60 -4.29
C LEU A 34 6.68 -2.67 -5.25
N GLU A 35 7.28 -3.85 -5.25
CA GLU A 35 6.91 -4.97 -6.11
C GLU A 35 5.51 -5.53 -5.82
N GLN A 36 4.99 -5.35 -4.60
CA GLN A 36 3.64 -5.80 -4.20
C GLN A 36 2.56 -4.77 -4.53
N LEU A 37 2.94 -3.54 -4.89
CA LEU A 37 2.04 -2.43 -5.24
C LEU A 37 2.20 -2.00 -6.69
N ASN A 38 1.20 -2.33 -7.51
CA ASN A 38 1.07 -1.88 -8.88
C ASN A 38 0.04 -0.75 -8.98
N VAL A 39 0.45 0.39 -9.55
CA VAL A 39 -0.41 1.56 -9.73
C VAL A 39 -0.43 1.97 -11.21
N ASP A 40 -1.58 1.79 -11.83
CA ASP A 40 -1.90 2.30 -13.16
C ASP A 40 -2.69 3.60 -13.05
N LEU A 41 -1.98 4.73 -13.15
CA LEU A 41 -2.61 6.05 -13.14
C LEU A 41 -3.44 6.35 -14.38
N TYR A 42 -3.15 5.72 -15.52
CA TYR A 42 -3.87 6.01 -16.77
C TYR A 42 -5.29 5.47 -16.72
N ASN A 43 -5.45 4.28 -16.13
CA ASN A 43 -6.76 3.66 -15.89
C ASN A 43 -7.30 3.92 -14.48
N GLY A 44 -6.59 4.70 -13.65
CA GLY A 44 -6.97 4.97 -12.26
C GLY A 44 -7.06 3.72 -11.37
N LYS A 45 -6.30 2.67 -11.67
CA LYS A 45 -6.37 1.37 -11.00
C LYS A 45 -5.13 1.10 -10.15
N GLY A 46 -5.33 0.81 -8.87
CA GLY A 46 -4.29 0.29 -7.98
C GLY A 46 -4.54 -1.18 -7.68
N THR A 47 -3.51 -2.02 -7.79
CA THR A 47 -3.59 -3.45 -7.45
C THR A 47 -2.49 -3.77 -6.45
N VAL A 48 -2.86 -4.46 -5.38
CA VAL A 48 -1.93 -4.91 -4.34
C VAL A 48 -2.11 -6.42 -4.19
N TYR A 49 -1.01 -7.15 -4.10
CA TYR A 49 -1.01 -8.60 -3.97
C TYR A 49 -0.01 -9.06 -2.92
N ASP A 50 -0.28 -10.24 -2.36
CA ASP A 50 0.58 -10.92 -1.39
C ASP A 50 0.84 -10.09 -0.12
N VAL A 51 -0.24 -9.70 0.55
CA VAL A 51 -0.20 -8.83 1.73
C VAL A 51 -0.58 -9.55 3.02
N ALA A 52 0.30 -9.46 4.02
CA ALA A 52 0.02 -9.89 5.39
C ALA A 52 -0.64 -8.75 6.18
N LEU A 53 -1.87 -8.98 6.63
CA LEU A 53 -2.64 -8.03 7.44
C LEU A 53 -2.41 -8.30 8.93
N TYR A 54 -2.34 -7.24 9.72
CA TYR A 54 -2.47 -7.38 11.17
C TYR A 54 -3.89 -7.86 11.49
N SER A 55 -4.04 -9.14 11.81
CA SER A 55 -5.21 -9.64 12.51
C SER A 55 -4.95 -9.41 13.99
N GLU A 56 -5.69 -8.48 14.59
CA GLU A 56 -5.88 -8.49 16.04
C GLU A 56 -6.70 -9.74 16.37
N VAL A 57 -5.97 -10.86 16.57
CA VAL A 57 -6.52 -12.09 17.12
C VAL A 57 -7.04 -11.71 18.49
N SER A 58 -8.36 -11.61 18.61
CA SER A 58 -9.05 -11.67 19.89
C SER A 58 -8.62 -13.00 20.49
N LEU A 59 -7.73 -12.96 21.50
CA LEU A 59 -7.33 -14.15 22.24
C LEU A 59 -8.62 -14.92 22.59
N PRO A 60 -8.67 -16.24 22.41
CA PRO A 60 -9.74 -17.01 23.04
C PRO A 60 -9.67 -16.67 24.52
N TYR A 61 -10.75 -16.07 25.02
CA TYR A 61 -10.94 -15.82 26.44
C TYR A 61 -10.67 -17.16 27.12
N ASP A 62 -9.67 -17.23 27.99
CA ASP A 62 -9.39 -18.42 28.79
C ASP A 62 -10.14 -18.25 30.12
N PRO A 63 -11.33 -18.87 30.29
CA PRO A 63 -12.13 -18.65 31.48
C PRO A 63 -11.58 -19.36 32.73
N PHE A 64 -10.51 -20.17 32.64
CA PHE A 64 -10.04 -20.94 33.79
C PHE A 64 -8.51 -21.10 33.84
N PRO A 65 -7.81 -20.33 34.70
CA PRO A 65 -6.46 -20.67 35.10
C PRO A 65 -6.53 -21.86 36.07
N HIS A 66 -5.94 -22.99 35.68
CA HIS A 66 -5.65 -24.10 36.59
C HIS A 66 -4.43 -23.79 37.45
#